data_AF-A0A349JA47-F1
#
_entry.id   AF-A0A349JA47-F1
#
_cell.length_a   1.000
_cell.length_b   1.000
_cell.length_c   1.000
_cell.angle_alpha   90.00
_cell.angle_beta   90.00
_cell.angle_gamma   90.00
#
_symmetry.space_group_name_H-M   'P 1'
#
loop_
_entity.id
_entity.type
_entity.pdbx_description
1 polymer ?
#
loop_
_entity_poly.entity_id
_entity_poly.type
_entity_poly.pdbx_seq_one_letter_code
_entity_poly.pdbx_strand_id
1 'polypeptide(L)'
;MTRFAILAVALALAACGGPPRTLSINYMKAEVGDTQAAEDKAAIKAMPGVHNVVMEHGRDGTARIQVYVLDGKEAGVMPQVEELGYSRVR
;
A
#
# COMPACT_ATOMS: atom_id res chain seq x y z
N MET A 1 19.89 -53.94 -25.21
CA MET A 1 19.61 -52.52 -25.53
C MET A 1 18.94 -51.87 -24.32
N THR A 2 19.73 -51.19 -23.50
CA THR A 2 19.34 -50.48 -22.29
C THR A 2 18.64 -49.17 -22.63
N ARG A 3 17.44 -48.92 -22.07
CA ARG A 3 16.81 -47.60 -22.06
C ARG A 3 16.29 -47.28 -20.67
N PHE A 4 17.22 -46.79 -19.83
CA PHE A 4 16.90 -45.92 -18.71
C PHE A 4 16.91 -44.48 -19.22
N ALA A 5 15.80 -43.75 -19.06
CA ALA A 5 15.72 -42.30 -19.17
C ALA A 5 14.61 -41.89 -18.18
N ILE A 6 14.95 -41.52 -16.94
CA ILE A 6 15.24 -40.15 -16.50
C ILE A 6 14.12 -39.20 -16.93
N LEU A 7 13.29 -38.75 -15.98
CA LEU A 7 13.11 -37.32 -15.67
C LEU A 7 12.13 -37.19 -14.49
N ALA A 8 12.70 -37.19 -13.28
CA ALA A 8 12.21 -36.30 -12.25
C ALA A 8 12.39 -34.86 -12.75
N VAL A 9 11.43 -33.99 -12.39
CA VAL A 9 11.45 -32.52 -12.31
C VAL A 9 10.10 -32.02 -12.80
N ALA A 10 9.13 -32.07 -11.90
CA ALA A 10 7.99 -31.16 -11.92
C ALA A 10 8.01 -30.37 -10.60
N LEU A 11 9.15 -29.72 -10.32
CA LEU A 11 9.30 -28.77 -9.22
C LEU A 11 9.62 -27.39 -9.79
N ALA A 12 8.76 -26.89 -10.65
CA ALA A 12 8.85 -25.52 -11.16
C ALA A 12 7.49 -25.10 -11.67
N LEU A 13 6.56 -24.70 -10.80
CA LEU A 13 5.53 -23.70 -11.15
C LEU A 13 4.75 -23.16 -9.93
N ALA A 14 5.35 -23.09 -8.74
CA ALA A 14 4.78 -22.35 -7.59
C ALA A 14 5.57 -21.07 -7.27
N ALA A 15 6.40 -20.60 -8.18
CA ALA A 15 7.02 -19.28 -8.11
C ALA A 15 6.38 -18.28 -9.10
N CYS A 16 5.16 -18.57 -9.58
CA CYS A 16 4.29 -17.53 -10.12
C CYS A 16 3.84 -16.68 -8.93
N GLY A 17 4.68 -15.71 -8.56
CA GLY A 17 4.24 -14.58 -7.76
C GLY A 17 2.97 -14.05 -8.39
N GLY A 18 1.85 -14.24 -7.68
CA GLY A 18 0.57 -13.73 -8.12
C GLY A 18 0.66 -12.23 -8.41
N PRO A 19 -0.31 -11.67 -9.14
CA PRO A 19 -0.33 -10.24 -9.41
C PRO A 19 -0.09 -9.48 -8.11
N PRO A 20 0.74 -8.42 -8.12
CA PRO A 20 1.11 -7.70 -6.91
C PRO A 20 -0.17 -7.31 -6.18
N ARG A 21 -0.35 -7.87 -4.98
CA ARG A 21 -1.53 -7.58 -4.17
C ARG A 21 -1.38 -6.14 -3.66
N THR A 22 -2.42 -5.34 -3.86
CA THR A 22 -2.51 -4.00 -3.27
C THR A 22 -3.41 -4.07 -2.05
N LEU A 23 -2.92 -3.55 -0.93
CA LEU A 23 -3.65 -3.43 0.32
C LEU A 23 -4.20 -2.02 0.41
N SER A 24 -5.50 -1.87 0.65
CA SER A 24 -6.10 -0.57 0.95
C SER A 24 -6.11 -0.35 2.46
N ILE A 25 -5.42 0.68 2.93
CA ILE A 25 -5.39 1.07 4.34
C ILE A 25 -6.07 2.43 4.48
N ASN A 26 -7.08 2.50 5.35
CA ASN A 26 -7.82 3.73 5.61
C ASN A 26 -7.21 4.45 6.81
N TYR A 27 -7.06 5.77 6.70
CA TYR A 27 -6.66 6.63 7.80
C TYR A 27 -7.52 7.89 7.86
N MET A 28 -7.47 8.54 9.02
CA MET A 28 -8.19 9.78 9.29
C MET A 28 -7.33 10.74 10.10
N LYS A 29 -7.47 12.04 9.83
CA LYS A 29 -6.86 13.13 10.57
C LYS A 29 -7.91 14.21 10.79
N ALA A 30 -8.07 14.64 12.04
CA ALA A 30 -8.94 15.76 12.39
C ALA A 30 -8.18 17.08 12.18
N GLU A 31 -8.94 18.16 11.95
CA GLU A 31 -8.41 19.54 11.95
C GLU A 31 -7.25 19.79 10.97
N VAL A 32 -7.40 19.33 9.72
CA VAL A 32 -6.46 19.64 8.63
C VAL A 32 -7.08 20.67 7.66
N GLY A 33 -6.30 21.65 7.22
CA GLY A 33 -6.70 22.60 6.18
C GLY A 33 -6.51 22.03 4.77
N ASP A 34 -7.23 22.57 3.78
CA ASP A 34 -7.18 22.09 2.39
C ASP A 34 -5.75 22.02 1.82
N THR A 35 -4.94 23.06 2.08
CA THR A 35 -3.55 23.13 1.61
C THR A 35 -2.71 22.01 2.22
N GLN A 36 -2.78 21.83 3.54
CA GLN A 36 -2.02 20.78 4.23
C GLN A 36 -2.50 19.39 3.80
N ALA A 37 -3.80 19.19 3.59
CA ALA A 37 -4.34 17.93 3.10
C ALA A 37 -3.79 17.61 1.69
N ALA A 38 -3.73 18.59 0.80
CA ALA A 38 -3.14 18.42 -0.52
C ALA A 38 -1.63 18.10 -0.46
N GLU A 39 -0.88 18.75 0.42
CA GLU A 39 0.54 18.48 0.66
C GLU A 39 0.76 17.08 1.23
N ASP A 40 0.00 16.70 2.25
CA ASP A 40 0.03 15.38 2.87
C ASP A 40 -0.27 14.30 1.82
N LYS A 41 -1.29 14.50 0.97
CA LYS A 41 -1.62 13.57 -0.13
C LYS A 41 -0.45 13.40 -1.10
N ALA A 42 0.21 14.50 -1.48
CA ALA A 42 1.34 14.47 -2.39
C ALA A 42 2.55 13.74 -1.76
N ALA A 43 2.83 14.01 -0.48
CA ALA A 43 3.89 13.35 0.28
C ALA A 43 3.65 11.84 0.38
N ILE A 44 2.44 11.41 0.75
CA ILE A 44 2.09 10.00 0.87
C ILE A 44 2.15 9.30 -0.50
N LYS A 45 1.69 9.96 -1.56
CA LYS A 45 1.77 9.40 -2.92
C LYS A 45 3.21 9.21 -3.39
N ALA A 46 4.16 10.01 -2.92
CA ALA A 46 5.57 9.88 -3.24
C ALA A 46 6.30 8.79 -2.44
N MET A 47 5.67 8.19 -1.42
CA MET A 47 6.31 7.18 -0.57
C MET A 47 6.61 5.88 -1.35
N PRO A 48 7.80 5.28 -1.17
CA PRO A 48 8.13 4.00 -1.79
C PRO A 48 7.15 2.89 -1.38
N GLY A 49 6.49 2.28 -2.37
CA GLY A 49 5.53 1.20 -2.15
C GLY A 49 4.07 1.65 -2.13
N VAL A 50 3.79 2.96 -2.17
CA VAL A 50 2.44 3.47 -2.40
C VAL A 50 2.11 3.41 -3.89
N HIS A 51 1.02 2.72 -4.22
CA HIS A 51 0.50 2.62 -5.58
C HIS A 51 -0.46 3.77 -5.91
N ASN A 52 -1.35 4.09 -4.97
CA ASN A 52 -2.33 5.17 -5.13
C ASN A 52 -2.76 5.75 -3.78
N VAL A 53 -3.27 6.99 -3.80
CA VAL A 53 -3.83 7.67 -2.63
C VAL A 53 -5.13 8.36 -3.05
N VAL A 54 -6.23 7.96 -2.41
CA VAL A 54 -7.51 8.65 -2.50
C VAL A 54 -7.69 9.44 -1.21
N MET A 55 -8.05 10.71 -1.30
CA MET A 55 -8.28 11.56 -0.15
C MET A 55 -9.62 12.25 -0.30
N GLU A 56 -10.40 12.22 0.78
CA GLU A 56 -11.63 12.98 0.98
C GLU A 56 -11.37 13.96 2.12
N HIS A 57 -11.56 15.25 1.86
CA HIS A 57 -11.46 16.28 2.88
C HIS A 57 -12.83 16.89 3.13
N GLY A 58 -13.29 16.79 4.38
CA GLY A 58 -14.58 17.26 4.83
C GLY A 58 -14.54 18.75 5.17
N ARG A 59 -15.70 19.40 5.04
CA ARG A 59 -15.88 20.81 5.43
C ARG A 59 -15.69 21.07 6.92
N ASP A 60 -15.73 20.01 7.73
CA ASP A 60 -15.45 20.00 9.17
C ASP A 60 -13.95 19.99 9.48
N GLY A 61 -13.08 20.00 8.46
CA GLY A 61 -11.63 19.92 8.62
C GLY A 61 -11.12 18.49 8.78
N THR A 62 -11.98 17.48 8.66
CA THR A 62 -11.56 16.08 8.74
C THR A 62 -11.02 15.62 7.38
N ALA A 63 -9.81 15.05 7.32
CA ALA A 63 -9.35 14.32 6.15
C ALA A 63 -9.44 12.82 6.37
N ARG A 64 -9.99 12.11 5.38
CA ARG A 64 -9.95 10.65 5.26
C ARG A 64 -9.08 10.30 4.06
N ILE A 65 -8.11 9.43 4.29
CA ILE A 65 -7.23 8.94 3.23
C ILE A 65 -7.34 7.43 3.10
N GLN A 66 -7.33 6.96 1.86
CA GLN A 66 -7.24 5.56 1.53
C GLN A 66 -5.96 5.37 0.73
N VAL A 67 -4.99 4.72 1.38
CA VAL A 67 -3.65 4.48 0.83
C VAL A 67 -3.60 3.06 0.30
N TYR A 68 -3.32 2.93 -1.00
CA TYR A 68 -3.14 1.65 -1.67
C TYR A 68 -1.65 1.32 -1.66
N VAL A 69 -1.25 0.34 -0.87
CA VAL A 69 0.15 -0.06 -0.67
C VAL A 69 0.41 -1.40 -1.35
N LEU A 70 1.57 -1.55 -1.98
CA LEU A 70 2.01 -2.85 -2.50
C LEU A 70 2.31 -3.82 -1.34
N ASP A 71 1.91 -5.08 -1.51
CA ASP A 71 2.15 -6.12 -0.52
C ASP A 71 3.65 -6.20 -0.15
N GLY A 72 3.93 -6.35 1.15
CA GLY A 72 5.28 -6.30 1.71
C GLY A 72 5.91 -4.91 1.87
N LYS A 73 5.23 -3.81 1.49
CA LYS A 73 5.70 -2.42 1.71
C LYS A 73 4.95 -1.68 2.83
N GLU A 74 3.89 -2.25 3.38
CA GLU A 74 3.09 -1.71 4.49
C GLU A 74 3.95 -1.20 5.64
N ALA A 75 4.91 -2.01 6.12
CA ALA A 75 5.74 -1.68 7.28
C ALA A 75 6.59 -0.42 7.11
N GLY A 76 6.91 -0.04 5.86
CA GLY A 76 7.63 1.20 5.57
C GLY A 76 6.70 2.41 5.39
N VAL A 77 5.47 2.19 4.91
CA VAL A 77 4.51 3.27 4.63
C VAL A 77 3.73 3.67 5.88
N MET A 78 3.25 2.70 6.66
CA MET A 78 2.44 2.94 7.87
C MET A 78 3.03 3.98 8.83
N PRO A 79 4.29 3.84 9.32
CA PRO A 79 4.83 4.77 10.30
C PRO A 79 4.95 6.20 9.73
N GLN A 80 5.26 6.34 8.46
CA GLN A 80 5.36 7.67 7.83
C GLN A 80 3.99 8.35 7.72
N VAL A 81 2.92 7.58 7.46
CA VAL A 81 1.55 8.12 7.44
C VAL A 81 1.11 8.51 8.87
N GLU A 82 1.49 7.71 9.87
CA GLU A 82 1.21 8.01 11.29
C GLU A 82 1.99 9.23 11.79
N GLU A 83 3.25 9.43 11.36
CA GLU A 83 4.06 10.61 11.65
C GLU A 83 3.45 11.90 11.09
N LEU A 84 2.72 11.82 9.97
CA LEU A 84 1.93 12.93 9.43
C LEU A 84 0.67 13.23 10.26
N GLY A 85 0.42 12.49 11.34
CA GLY A 85 -0.72 12.68 12.25
C GLY A 85 -2.00 11.96 11.81
N TYR A 86 -1.93 11.07 10.83
CA TYR A 86 -3.08 10.25 10.42
C TYR A 86 -3.20 9.01 11.29
N SER A 87 -4.40 8.74 11.79
CA SER A 87 -4.71 7.56 12.57
C SER A 87 -5.39 6.51 11.69
N ARG A 88 -4.92 5.25 11.76
CA ARG A 88 -5.52 4.14 11.02
C ARG A 88 -6.95 3.88 11.49
N VAL A 89 -7.88 3.72 10.54
CA VAL A 89 -9.28 3.38 10.78
C VAL A 89 -9.50 1.93 10.33
N ARG A 90 -10.09 1.11 11.21
CA ARG A 90 -10.43 -0.30 10.93
C ARG A 90 -11.82 -0.43 10.32
#